data_AF-A0A1M5TIV7-F1
#
_entry.id   AF-A0A1M5TIV7-F1
#
_cell.length_a   1.000
_cell.length_b   1.000
_cell.length_c   1.000
_cell.angle_alpha   90.00
_cell.angle_beta   90.00
_cell.angle_gamma   90.00
#
_symmetry.space_group_name_H-M   'P 1'
#
loop_
_entity.id
_entity.type
_entity.pdbx_description
1 polymer ?
#
loop_
_entity_poly.entity_id
_entity_poly.type
_entity_poly.pdbx_seq_one_letter_code
_entity_poly.pdbx_strand_id
1 'polypeptide(L)'
;MEFYFKNVGGKTHLYREDGFIDEDLGELETTFTGKLKTNNIFGEDYELEDISGFFSKGKRYSIKSSNGINGVIEKSSGGKYVLK
;
A
#
# COMPACT_ATOMS: atom_id res chain seq x y z
N MET A 1 4.45 11.51 -0.50
CA MET A 1 3.34 10.75 0.10
C MET A 1 3.93 9.44 0.58
N GLU A 2 3.78 9.15 1.88
CA GLU A 2 4.28 7.90 2.48
C GLU A 2 3.11 6.95 2.73
N PHE A 3 3.36 5.67 2.54
CA PHE A 3 2.46 4.55 2.79
C PHE A 3 3.13 3.62 3.78
N TYR A 4 2.36 3.04 4.69
CA TYR A 4 2.89 2.02 5.59
C TYR A 4 1.82 0.99 5.92
N PHE A 5 2.26 -0.18 6.37
CA PHE A 5 1.36 -1.24 6.79
C PHE A 5 1.27 -1.25 8.30
N LYS A 6 0.05 -1.42 8.83
CA LYS A 6 -0.20 -1.53 10.26
C LYS A 6 -1.10 -2.72 10.54
N ASN A 7 -0.79 -3.49 11.58
CA ASN A 7 -1.67 -4.57 12.02
C ASN A 7 -2.73 -4.01 12.98
N VAL A 8 -4.00 -4.19 12.63
CA VAL A 8 -5.17 -3.79 13.41
C VAL A 8 -6.05 -5.02 13.60
N GLY A 9 -6.27 -5.45 14.85
CA GLY A 9 -7.12 -6.63 15.13
C GLY A 9 -6.67 -7.94 14.47
N GLY A 10 -5.37 -8.12 14.21
CA GLY A 10 -4.81 -9.30 13.54
C GLY A 10 -4.86 -9.26 12.02
N LYS A 11 -5.41 -8.20 11.43
CA LYS A 11 -5.46 -7.95 9.98
C LYS A 11 -4.46 -6.86 9.62
N THR A 12 -3.86 -6.95 8.42
CA THR A 12 -2.92 -5.93 7.93
C THR A 12 -3.71 -4.87 7.15
N HIS A 13 -3.50 -3.61 7.49
CA HIS A 13 -4.14 -2.46 6.84
C HIS A 13 -3.09 -1.61 6.11
N LEU A 14 -3.50 -0.97 5.02
CA LEU A 14 -2.70 0.06 4.35
C LEU A 14 -3.03 1.42 4.97
N TYR A 15 -2.01 2.17 5.35
CA TYR A 15 -2.16 3.55 5.80
C TYR A 15 -1.42 4.49 4.86
N ARG A 16 -1.94 5.71 4.73
CA ARG A 16 -1.32 6.83 4.03
C ARG A 16 -1.09 7.97 5.02
N GLU A 17 0.14 8.49 5.05
CA GLU A 17 0.46 9.66 5.85
C GLU A 17 -0.10 10.92 5.19
N ASP A 18 -1.04 11.59 5.86
CA ASP A 18 -1.67 12.83 5.41
C ASP A 18 -1.65 13.92 6.50
N GLY A 19 -0.52 14.63 6.57
CA GLY A 19 -0.36 15.77 7.48
C GLY A 19 -0.40 15.37 8.96
N PHE A 20 -1.44 15.79 9.69
CA PHE A 20 -1.57 15.56 11.14
C PHE A 20 -2.24 14.22 11.50
N ILE A 21 -2.96 13.60 10.57
CA ILE A 21 -3.72 12.37 10.82
C ILE A 21 -3.43 11.39 9.70
N ASP A 22 -2.88 10.23 10.05
CA ASP A 22 -2.71 9.15 9.10
C ASP A 22 -4.07 8.55 8.71
N GLU A 23 -4.26 8.34 7.41
CA GLU A 23 -5.49 7.81 6.85
C GLU A 23 -5.41 6.29 6.73
N ASP A 24 -6.37 5.58 7.34
CA ASP A 24 -6.55 4.13 7.14
C ASP A 24 -7.23 3.91 5.79
N LEU A 25 -6.47 3.36 4.83
CA LEU A 25 -6.93 3.02 3.50
C LEU A 25 -7.52 1.61 3.43
N GLY A 26 -7.78 0.96 4.56
CA GLY A 26 -8.51 -0.29 4.64
C GLY A 26 -7.63 -1.52 4.81
N GLU A 27 -8.30 -2.62 5.14
CA GLU A 27 -7.71 -3.94 5.28
C GLU A 27 -7.19 -4.46 3.94
N LEU A 28 -5.98 -5.01 3.92
CA LEU A 28 -5.36 -5.65 2.77
C LEU A 28 -5.68 -7.14 2.73
N GLU A 29 -6.30 -7.55 1.63
CA GLU A 29 -6.59 -8.94 1.32
C GLU A 29 -5.74 -9.42 0.14
N THR A 30 -5.26 -10.67 0.21
CA THR A 30 -4.51 -11.26 -0.91
C THR A 30 -5.50 -11.80 -1.94
N THR A 31 -5.44 -11.28 -3.15
CA THR A 31 -6.20 -11.76 -4.31
C THR A 31 -5.68 -13.12 -4.79
N PHE A 32 -6.47 -13.83 -5.59
CA PHE A 32 -6.04 -15.09 -6.22
C PHE A 32 -4.76 -14.94 -7.08
N THR A 33 -4.54 -13.75 -7.64
CA THR A 33 -3.35 -13.43 -8.43
C THR A 33 -2.12 -13.04 -7.59
N GLY A 34 -2.21 -13.10 -6.25
CA GLY A 34 -1.12 -12.75 -5.34
C GLY A 34 -0.94 -11.25 -5.09
N LYS A 35 -1.78 -10.39 -5.68
CA LYS A 35 -1.83 -8.94 -5.39
C LYS A 35 -2.52 -8.70 -4.05
N LEU A 36 -2.12 -7.66 -3.34
CA LEU A 36 -2.85 -7.17 -2.17
C LEU A 36 -3.88 -6.14 -2.62
N LYS A 37 -5.11 -6.22 -2.11
CA LYS A 37 -6.15 -5.25 -2.41
C LYS A 37 -6.79 -4.75 -1.12
N THR A 38 -7.02 -3.45 -1.00
CA THR A 38 -7.87 -2.95 0.08
C THR A 38 -9.33 -3.20 -0.23
N ASN A 39 -10.13 -3.45 0.80
CA ASN A 39 -11.57 -3.63 0.68
C ASN A 39 -12.28 -2.59 1.55
N ASN A 40 -12.56 -1.43 0.96
CA ASN A 40 -13.27 -0.35 1.65
C ASN A 40 -14.73 -0.27 1.21
N ILE A 41 -15.64 -0.37 2.18
CA ILE A 41 -17.08 -0.17 1.93
C ILE A 41 -17.39 1.30 1.63
N PHE A 42 -16.61 2.24 2.20
CA PHE A 42 -16.86 3.69 2.12
C PHE A 42 -15.58 4.49 1.78
N GLY A 43 -14.82 4.08 0.77
CA GLY A 43 -13.58 4.76 0.40
C GLY A 43 -12.98 4.27 -0.92
N GLU A 44 -11.73 4.67 -1.15
CA GLU A 44 -10.94 4.20 -2.29
C GLU A 44 -10.41 2.78 -2.05
N ASP A 45 -10.44 1.95 -3.10
CA ASP A 45 -9.73 0.69 -3.11
C ASP A 45 -8.34 0.90 -3.71
N TYR A 46 -7.34 0.25 -3.12
CA TYR A 46 -5.95 0.23 -3.56
C TYR A 46 -5.55 -1.20 -3.89
N GLU A 47 -4.95 -1.38 -5.06
CA GLU A 47 -4.30 -2.62 -5.47
C GLU A 47 -2.78 -2.45 -5.40
N LEU A 48 -2.10 -3.34 -4.68
CA LEU A 48 -0.65 -3.41 -4.59
C LEU A 48 -0.17 -4.71 -5.22
N GLU A 49 0.62 -4.58 -6.27
CA GLU A 49 1.29 -5.69 -6.93
C GLU A 49 2.73 -5.77 -6.43
N ASP A 50 3.12 -6.93 -5.88
CA ASP A 50 4.50 -7.16 -5.45
C ASP A 50 5.40 -7.24 -6.69
N ILE A 51 6.27 -6.24 -6.83
CA ILE A 51 7.29 -6.15 -7.89
C ILE A 51 8.69 -6.33 -7.31
N SER A 52 8.80 -6.83 -6.08
CA SER A 52 10.07 -7.12 -5.45
C SER A 52 10.77 -8.27 -6.17
N GLY A 53 12.09 -8.13 -6.32
CA GLY A 53 12.90 -9.11 -7.03
C GLY A 53 14.37 -8.75 -6.94
N PHE A 54 15.24 -9.63 -7.42
CA PHE A 54 16.70 -9.47 -7.31
C PHE A 54 17.21 -8.14 -7.89
N PHE A 55 16.48 -7.55 -8.85
CA PHE A 55 16.82 -6.30 -9.51
C PHE A 55 15.94 -5.11 -9.11
N SER A 56 15.04 -5.25 -8.13
CA SER A 56 14.03 -4.21 -7.85
C SER A 56 14.60 -2.96 -7.16
N LYS A 57 15.89 -2.93 -6.77
CA LYS A 57 16.59 -1.76 -6.19
C LYS A 57 15.82 -1.05 -5.07
N GLY A 58 15.09 -1.80 -4.25
CA GLY A 58 14.29 -1.25 -3.14
C GLY A 58 12.83 -0.92 -3.50
N LYS A 59 12.43 -1.08 -4.77
CA LYS A 59 11.02 -1.10 -5.20
C LYS A 59 10.37 -2.36 -4.67
N ARG A 60 9.19 -2.21 -4.06
CA ARG A 60 8.47 -3.34 -3.47
C ARG A 60 7.09 -3.52 -4.08
N TYR A 61 6.30 -2.45 -4.17
CA TYR A 61 4.93 -2.55 -4.64
C TYR A 61 4.69 -1.57 -5.80
N SER A 62 3.95 -2.00 -6.81
CA SER A 62 3.25 -1.10 -7.73
C SER A 62 1.85 -0.85 -7.16
N ILE A 63 1.45 0.40 -6.99
CA ILE A 63 0.15 0.77 -6.43
C ILE A 63 -0.78 1.35 -7.49
N LYS A 64 -2.05 0.98 -7.43
CA LYS A 64 -3.14 1.51 -8.26
C LYS A 64 -4.38 1.75 -7.40
N SER A 65 -4.86 2.98 -7.33
CA SER A 65 -6.14 3.31 -6.67
C SER A 65 -7.28 3.48 -7.67
N SER A 66 -8.51 3.29 -7.20
CA SER A 66 -9.72 3.55 -7.99
C SER A 66 -9.85 4.99 -8.47
N ASN A 67 -9.26 5.95 -7.74
CA ASN A 67 -9.30 7.38 -8.07
C ASN A 67 -8.07 7.87 -8.87
N GLY A 68 -7.26 6.95 -9.39
CA GLY A 68 -6.22 7.27 -10.36
C GLY A 68 -4.82 7.50 -9.79
N ILE A 69 -4.60 7.26 -8.49
CA ILE A 69 -3.24 7.18 -7.94
C ILE A 69 -2.57 5.96 -8.56
N ASN A 70 -1.48 6.17 -9.28
CA ASN A 70 -0.68 5.11 -9.90
C ASN A 70 0.80 5.43 -9.68
N GLY A 71 1.58 4.42 -9.29
CA GLY A 71 3.03 4.58 -9.17
C GLY A 71 3.71 3.42 -8.50
N VAL A 72 5.01 3.58 -8.24
CA VAL A 72 5.81 2.56 -7.57
C VAL A 72 6.13 3.04 -6.16
N ILE A 73 5.86 2.17 -5.18
CA ILE A 73 6.25 2.39 -3.80
C ILE A 73 7.61 1.74 -3.52
N GLU A 74 8.54 2.57 -3.10
CA GLU A 74 9.90 2.20 -2.72
C GLU A 74 10.03 2.13 -1.20
N LYS A 75 10.76 1.13 -0.69
CA LYS A 75 11.03 1.04 0.75
C LYS A 75 11.94 2.20 1.16
N SER A 76 11.48 3.01 2.10
CA SER A 76 12.24 4.09 2.73
C SER A 76 12.92 3.64 4.02
N SER A 77 13.77 4.51 4.56
CA SER A 77 14.37 4.34 5.89
C SER A 77 13.28 4.26 6.97
N GLY A 78 13.32 3.21 7.79
CA GLY A 78 12.37 3.05 8.92
C GLY A 78 11.16 2.16 8.64
N GLY A 79 11.08 1.49 7.48
CA GLY A 79 10.03 0.50 7.20
C GLY A 79 8.76 1.06 6.55
N LYS A 80 8.72 2.36 6.28
CA LYS A 80 7.69 3.01 5.46
C LYS A 80 8.00 2.86 3.96
N TYR A 81 7.01 3.14 3.13
CA TYR A 81 7.13 3.12 1.68
C TYR A 81 6.80 4.49 1.09
N VAL A 82 7.55 4.95 0.09
CA VAL A 82 7.33 6.26 -0.55
C VAL A 82 6.88 6.05 -1.99
N LEU A 83 5.78 6.69 -2.36
CA LEU A 83 5.31 6.71 -3.74
C LEU A 83 6.20 7.65 -4.57
N LYS A 84 6.76 7.10 -5.65
CA LYS A 84 7.57 7.81 -6.65
C LYS A 84 6.79 8.13 -7.91
#